data_AF-A0A4U7F4W5-F1
#
_entry.id   AF-A0A4U7F4W5-F1
#
_cell.length_a   1.000
_cell.length_b   1.000
_cell.length_c   1.000
_cell.angle_alpha   90.00
_cell.angle_beta   90.00
_cell.angle_gamma   90.00
#
_symmetry.space_group_name_H-M   'P 1'
#
loop_
_entity.id
_entity.type
_entity.pdbx_description
1 polymer ?
#
loop_
_entity_poly.entity_id
_entity_poly.type
_entity_poly.pdbx_seq_one_letter_code
_entity_poly.pdbx_strand_id
1 'polypeptide(L)'
;MSSTRIETLIDEVQAAFDRRPTDIEAGLDVEDAALLQLRKACRLLAGAESLQDASYYTLVIEASFVAIERTVEFRLLERGTMQPDGLPGTHPGVYREAAAAGVFGESIAADLADLWRDHRAKPYYQDGLASAARADAMYELATEIHAYVTGRSRQGHECLCGETT
;
A
#
# COMPACT_ATOMS: atom_id res chain seq x y z
N MET A 1 -2.16 10.77 -32.09
CA MET A 1 -3.01 11.12 -30.93
C MET A 1 -2.95 12.62 -30.73
N SER A 2 -4.08 13.31 -30.65
CA SER A 2 -4.10 14.78 -30.48
C SER A 2 -3.91 15.14 -29.01
N SER A 3 -3.07 16.14 -28.70
CA SER A 3 -2.90 16.73 -27.36
C SER A 3 -4.24 17.11 -26.74
N THR A 4 -5.19 17.57 -27.57
CA THR A 4 -6.53 18.00 -27.14
C THR A 4 -7.34 16.89 -26.47
N ARG A 5 -7.22 15.63 -26.91
CA ARG A 5 -7.95 14.53 -26.23
C ARG A 5 -7.35 14.23 -24.87
N ILE A 6 -6.03 14.37 -24.71
CA ILE A 6 -5.36 14.18 -23.43
C ILE A 6 -5.78 15.28 -22.46
N GLU A 7 -5.80 16.53 -22.89
CA GLU A 7 -6.27 17.68 -22.09
C GLU A 7 -7.71 17.47 -21.62
N THR A 8 -8.63 17.11 -22.52
CA THR A 8 -10.02 16.80 -22.14
C THR A 8 -10.12 15.66 -21.12
N LEU A 9 -9.33 14.60 -21.29
CA LEU A 9 -9.32 13.48 -20.33
C LEU A 9 -8.76 13.90 -18.96
N ILE A 10 -7.78 14.80 -18.92
CA ILE A 10 -7.27 15.36 -17.66
C ILE A 10 -8.38 16.13 -16.94
N ASP A 11 -9.10 17.00 -17.64
CA ASP A 11 -10.20 17.78 -17.06
C ASP A 11 -11.32 16.87 -16.55
N GLU A 12 -11.69 15.84 -17.33
CA GLU A 12 -12.70 14.83 -16.95
C GLU A 12 -12.30 14.06 -15.69
N VAL A 13 -11.03 13.63 -15.59
CA VAL A 13 -10.50 12.92 -14.43
C VAL A 13 -10.46 13.82 -13.20
N GLN A 14 -9.96 15.05 -13.31
CA GLN A 14 -9.95 16.02 -12.20
C GLN A 14 -11.36 16.26 -11.65
N ALA A 15 -12.33 16.51 -12.54
CA ALA A 15 -13.73 16.69 -12.16
C ALA A 15 -14.34 15.43 -11.52
N ALA A 16 -13.85 14.23 -11.84
CA ALA A 16 -14.26 13.00 -11.16
C ALA A 16 -13.74 12.93 -9.72
N PHE A 17 -12.51 13.35 -9.46
CA PHE A 17 -11.93 13.37 -8.11
C PHE A 17 -12.51 14.47 -7.19
N ASP A 18 -13.01 15.57 -7.74
CA ASP A 18 -13.65 16.66 -6.96
C ASP A 18 -15.09 16.34 -6.51
N ARG A 19 -15.73 15.35 -7.13
CA ARG A 19 -17.10 14.92 -6.80
C ARG A 19 -17.07 13.90 -5.66
N ARG A 20 -18.14 13.87 -4.85
CA ARG A 20 -18.34 12.78 -3.88
C ARG A 20 -18.44 11.46 -4.64
N PRO A 21 -17.66 10.42 -4.28
CA PRO A 21 -17.68 9.15 -5.00
C PRO A 21 -19.01 8.42 -4.82
N THR A 22 -19.40 7.68 -5.85
CA THR A 22 -20.44 6.64 -5.81
C THR A 22 -19.80 5.30 -6.15
N ASP A 23 -20.48 4.18 -5.82
CA ASP A 23 -19.98 2.83 -6.11
C ASP A 23 -18.58 2.57 -5.52
N ILE A 24 -18.41 2.93 -4.24
CA ILE A 24 -17.15 2.82 -3.50
C ILE A 24 -16.72 1.34 -3.44
N GLU A 25 -15.43 1.10 -3.64
CA GLU A 25 -14.84 -0.23 -3.53
C GLU A 25 -15.24 -0.91 -2.20
N ALA A 26 -15.60 -2.19 -2.29
CA ALA A 26 -16.10 -2.96 -1.17
C ALA A 26 -15.17 -2.88 0.04
N GLY A 27 -15.76 -2.59 1.20
CA GLY A 27 -15.03 -2.40 2.46
C GLY A 27 -14.44 -1.00 2.67
N LEU A 28 -14.29 -0.14 1.66
CA LEU A 28 -13.63 1.16 1.86
C LEU A 28 -14.54 2.29 2.36
N ASP A 29 -15.86 2.09 2.39
CA ASP A 29 -16.81 3.08 2.92
C ASP A 29 -16.81 3.05 4.46
N VAL A 30 -15.82 3.73 5.06
CA VAL A 30 -15.64 3.87 6.51
C VAL A 30 -15.28 5.30 6.88
N GLU A 31 -15.76 5.77 8.04
CA GLU A 31 -15.46 7.13 8.53
C GLU A 31 -14.10 7.22 9.25
N ASP A 32 -13.61 6.11 9.79
CA ASP A 32 -12.34 6.06 10.54
C ASP A 32 -11.14 5.99 9.58
N ALA A 33 -10.24 6.96 9.69
CA ALA A 33 -9.07 7.06 8.81
C ALA A 33 -8.06 5.91 9.00
N ALA A 34 -7.92 5.37 10.21
CA ALA A 34 -7.08 4.20 10.45
C ALA A 34 -7.68 2.97 9.77
N LEU A 35 -8.98 2.72 9.97
CA LEU A 35 -9.69 1.63 9.30
C LEU A 35 -9.64 1.74 7.78
N LEU A 36 -9.71 2.95 7.23
CA LEU A 36 -9.55 3.16 5.80
C LEU A 36 -8.18 2.68 5.30
N GLN A 37 -7.09 2.98 6.01
CA GLN A 37 -5.76 2.49 5.61
C GLN A 37 -5.65 0.96 5.78
N LEU A 38 -6.21 0.39 6.86
CA LEU A 38 -6.26 -1.05 7.06
C LEU A 38 -6.95 -1.75 5.88
N ARG A 39 -8.15 -1.31 5.53
CA ARG A 39 -8.94 -1.94 4.47
C ARG A 39 -8.32 -1.70 3.09
N LYS A 40 -7.69 -0.55 2.84
CA LYS A 40 -6.86 -0.34 1.64
C LYS A 40 -5.72 -1.35 1.55
N ALA A 41 -5.03 -1.65 2.66
CA ALA A 41 -4.00 -2.69 2.67
C ALA A 41 -4.56 -4.06 2.30
N CYS A 42 -5.73 -4.43 2.84
CA CYS A 42 -6.41 -5.69 2.48
C CYS A 42 -6.75 -5.75 0.99
N ARG A 43 -7.31 -4.66 0.42
CA ARG A 43 -7.65 -4.59 -1.01
C ARG A 43 -6.42 -4.67 -1.91
N LEU A 44 -5.30 -4.06 -1.51
CA LEU A 44 -4.03 -4.14 -2.24
C LEU A 44 -3.45 -5.56 -2.22
N LEU A 45 -3.52 -6.27 -1.09
CA LEU A 45 -3.06 -7.66 -0.99
C LEU A 45 -3.94 -8.58 -1.86
N ALA A 46 -5.26 -8.47 -1.77
CA ALA A 46 -6.17 -9.26 -2.61
C ALA A 46 -5.97 -8.99 -4.11
N GLY A 47 -5.72 -7.72 -4.47
CA GLY A 47 -5.37 -7.33 -5.84
C GLY A 47 -4.02 -7.90 -6.28
N ALA A 48 -3.01 -7.88 -5.41
CA ALA A 48 -1.69 -8.44 -5.68
C ALA A 48 -1.77 -9.96 -5.94
N GLU A 49 -2.52 -10.70 -5.12
CA GLU A 49 -2.78 -12.13 -5.31
C GLU A 49 -3.42 -12.41 -6.67
N SER A 50 -4.49 -11.69 -7.01
CA SER A 50 -5.18 -11.83 -8.29
C SER A 50 -4.27 -11.56 -9.50
N LEU A 51 -3.35 -10.60 -9.36
CA LEU A 51 -2.40 -10.20 -10.41
C LEU A 51 -1.22 -11.16 -10.53
N GLN A 52 -0.88 -11.86 -9.44
CA GLN A 52 0.16 -12.89 -9.41
C GLN A 52 -0.24 -14.07 -10.30
N ASP A 53 -1.49 -14.53 -10.19
CA ASP A 53 -2.05 -15.59 -11.05
C ASP A 53 -2.01 -15.22 -12.54
N ALA A 54 -2.15 -13.93 -12.85
CA ALA A 54 -2.09 -13.39 -14.21
C ALA A 54 -0.66 -12.99 -14.66
N SER A 55 0.37 -13.30 -13.87
CA SER A 55 1.78 -13.00 -14.16
C SER A 55 2.14 -11.51 -14.32
N TYR A 56 1.35 -10.60 -13.72
CA TYR A 56 1.63 -9.15 -13.71
C TYR A 56 2.63 -8.77 -12.61
N TYR A 57 3.82 -9.36 -12.60
CA TYR A 57 4.79 -9.28 -11.50
C TYR A 57 5.18 -7.86 -11.09
N THR A 58 5.28 -6.92 -12.03
CA THR A 58 5.55 -5.52 -11.70
C THR A 58 4.46 -4.95 -10.81
N LEU A 59 3.18 -5.21 -11.14
CA LEU A 59 2.06 -4.71 -10.36
C LEU A 59 1.95 -5.40 -9.01
N VAL A 60 2.29 -6.70 -8.92
CA VAL A 60 2.36 -7.41 -7.63
C VAL A 60 3.37 -6.75 -6.71
N ILE A 61 4.58 -6.44 -7.21
CA ILE A 61 5.63 -5.76 -6.44
C ILE A 61 5.17 -4.37 -5.97
N GLU A 62 4.61 -3.57 -6.88
CA GLU A 62 4.13 -2.22 -6.56
C GLU A 62 2.99 -2.26 -5.52
N ALA A 63 1.98 -3.12 -5.73
CA ALA A 63 0.88 -3.27 -4.79
C ALA A 63 1.36 -3.76 -3.42
N SER A 64 2.36 -4.65 -3.37
CA SER A 64 2.95 -5.15 -2.13
C SER A 64 3.64 -4.04 -1.32
N PHE A 65 4.42 -3.16 -1.96
CA PHE A 65 4.99 -1.99 -1.29
C PHE A 65 3.90 -1.09 -0.71
N VAL A 66 2.90 -0.76 -1.52
CA VAL A 66 1.83 0.14 -1.06
C VAL A 66 1.02 -0.53 0.05
N ALA A 67 0.80 -1.85 0.03
CA ALA A 67 0.12 -2.59 1.09
C ALA A 67 0.87 -2.51 2.43
N ILE A 68 2.21 -2.62 2.40
CA ILE A 68 3.06 -2.42 3.59
C ILE A 68 2.89 -0.99 4.11
N GLU A 69 2.94 0.01 3.24
CA GLU A 69 2.79 1.41 3.64
C GLU A 69 1.42 1.69 4.26
N ARG A 70 0.33 1.22 3.63
CA ARG A 70 -1.03 1.34 4.17
C ARG A 70 -1.15 0.67 5.54
N THR A 71 -0.51 -0.49 5.72
CA THR A 71 -0.47 -1.21 7.01
C THR A 71 0.25 -0.40 8.09
N VAL A 72 1.38 0.23 7.75
CA VAL A 72 2.12 1.08 8.68
C VAL A 72 1.30 2.31 9.05
N GLU A 73 0.75 3.00 8.06
CA GLU A 73 -0.07 4.20 8.30
C GLU A 73 -1.30 3.90 9.15
N PHE A 74 -1.97 2.77 8.91
CA PHE A 74 -3.02 2.27 9.80
C PHE A 74 -2.55 2.23 11.25
N ARG A 75 -1.38 1.63 11.50
CA ARG A 75 -0.85 1.50 12.86
C ARG A 75 -0.47 2.84 13.48
N LEU A 76 0.06 3.77 12.69
CA LEU A 76 0.39 5.12 13.14
C LEU A 76 -0.86 5.91 13.54
N LEU A 77 -1.93 5.80 12.75
CA LEU A 77 -3.22 6.44 13.04
C LEU A 77 -3.93 5.78 14.22
N GLU A 78 -3.99 4.45 14.27
CA GLU A 78 -4.65 3.69 15.35
C GLU A 78 -4.03 4.03 16.73
N ARG A 79 -2.69 4.19 16.78
CA ARG A 79 -1.97 4.55 18.00
C ARG A 79 -2.08 6.05 18.35
N GLY A 80 -2.64 6.87 17.46
CA GLY A 80 -2.69 8.32 17.61
C GLY A 80 -1.32 9.00 17.54
N THR A 81 -0.28 8.31 17.05
CA THR A 81 1.07 8.89 16.88
C THR A 81 1.14 9.85 15.70
N MET A 82 0.12 9.81 14.82
CA MET A 82 0.00 10.67 13.65
C MET A 82 -1.48 11.00 13.39
N GLN A 83 -1.74 12.15 12.79
CA GLN A 83 -3.06 12.53 12.28
C GLN A 83 -3.13 12.28 10.77
N PRO A 84 -4.34 12.11 10.19
CA PRO A 84 -4.49 11.80 8.76
C PRO A 84 -3.80 12.79 7.81
N ASP A 85 -3.80 14.07 8.14
CA ASP A 85 -3.14 15.16 7.39
C ASP A 85 -1.62 15.20 7.60
N GLY A 86 -1.11 14.50 8.61
CA GLY A 86 0.31 14.39 8.92
C GLY A 86 1.00 13.15 8.35
N LEU A 87 0.27 12.28 7.63
CA LEU A 87 0.83 11.07 7.02
C LEU A 87 1.97 11.41 6.04
N PRO A 88 3.05 10.62 5.98
CA PRO A 88 4.19 10.95 5.13
C PRO A 88 3.82 10.95 3.65
N GLY A 89 4.04 12.07 2.96
CA GLY A 89 3.83 12.16 1.51
C GLY A 89 4.89 11.44 0.66
N THR A 90 5.80 10.69 1.27
CA THR A 90 6.88 9.96 0.57
C THR A 90 6.98 8.54 1.09
N HIS A 91 7.16 7.59 0.18
CA HIS A 91 7.26 6.17 0.51
C HIS A 91 8.35 5.86 1.54
N PRO A 92 9.61 6.35 1.42
CA PRO A 92 10.63 6.08 2.45
C PRO A 92 10.32 6.75 3.79
N GLY A 93 9.55 7.83 3.78
CA GLY A 93 9.13 8.53 5.00
C GLY A 93 8.27 7.66 5.90
N VAL A 94 7.39 6.85 5.32
CA VAL A 94 6.50 5.93 6.05
C VAL A 94 7.29 4.99 6.98
N TYR A 95 8.39 4.41 6.49
CA TYR A 95 9.21 3.49 7.29
C TYR A 95 9.96 4.20 8.43
N ARG A 96 10.41 5.43 8.22
CA ARG A 96 11.05 6.23 9.27
C ARG A 96 10.08 6.50 10.43
N GLU A 97 8.85 6.87 10.12
CA GLU A 97 7.81 7.08 11.13
C GLU A 97 7.44 5.77 11.84
N ALA A 98 7.44 4.65 11.11
CA ALA A 98 7.25 3.32 11.71
C ALA A 98 8.28 3.03 12.81
N ALA A 99 9.55 3.36 12.59
CA ALA A 99 10.60 3.21 13.61
C ALA A 99 10.39 4.17 14.78
N ALA A 100 10.14 5.44 14.50
CA ALA A 100 9.93 6.47 15.53
C ALA A 100 8.75 6.13 16.46
N ALA A 101 7.68 5.54 15.91
CA ALA A 101 6.50 5.10 16.66
C ALA A 101 6.62 3.69 17.26
N GLY A 102 7.79 3.04 17.13
CA GLY A 102 8.01 1.68 17.65
C GLY A 102 7.09 0.63 17.03
N VAL A 103 6.73 0.78 15.75
CA VAL A 103 6.05 -0.26 14.97
C VAL A 103 7.07 -1.34 14.58
N PHE A 104 8.25 -0.90 14.14
CA PHE A 104 9.41 -1.75 13.84
C PHE A 104 10.66 -1.24 14.57
N GLY A 105 11.69 -2.09 14.65
CA GLY A 105 13.03 -1.63 15.02
C GLY A 105 13.68 -0.80 13.91
N GLU A 106 14.64 0.04 14.26
CA GLU A 106 15.32 0.95 13.32
C GLU A 106 15.95 0.22 12.13
N SER A 107 16.56 -0.95 12.35
CA SER A 107 17.19 -1.73 11.28
C SER A 107 16.17 -2.22 10.25
N ILE A 108 15.02 -2.73 10.70
CA ILE A 108 13.93 -3.19 9.81
C ILE A 108 13.39 -2.03 8.98
N ALA A 109 13.18 -0.87 9.63
CA ALA A 109 12.70 0.32 8.93
C ALA A 109 13.71 0.83 7.89
N ALA A 110 15.01 0.79 8.21
CA ALA A 110 16.06 1.13 7.26
C ALA A 110 16.08 0.17 6.07
N ASP A 111 16.01 -1.14 6.32
CA ASP A 111 15.99 -2.18 5.28
C ASP A 111 14.77 -2.01 4.35
N LEU A 112 13.58 -1.71 4.89
CA LEU A 112 12.38 -1.43 4.09
C LEU A 112 12.54 -0.17 3.23
N ALA A 113 13.14 0.88 3.78
CA ALA A 113 13.41 2.11 3.03
C ALA A 113 14.45 1.91 1.92
N ASP A 114 15.49 1.09 2.16
CA ASP A 114 16.49 0.71 1.16
C ASP A 114 15.90 -0.23 0.11
N LEU A 115 15.01 -1.15 0.49
CA LEU A 115 14.26 -1.99 -0.43
C LEU A 115 13.43 -1.13 -1.40
N TRP A 116 12.71 -0.14 -0.89
CA TRP A 116 11.97 0.80 -1.74
C TRP A 116 12.91 1.63 -2.64
N ARG A 117 13.98 2.23 -2.09
CA ARG A 117 14.88 3.11 -2.86
C ARG A 117 15.65 2.35 -3.94
N ASP A 118 16.29 1.26 -3.54
CA ASP A 118 17.31 0.63 -4.36
C ASP A 118 16.76 -0.54 -5.18
N HIS A 119 15.70 -1.21 -4.70
CA HIS A 119 15.19 -2.42 -5.35
C HIS A 119 13.96 -2.15 -6.22
N ARG A 120 13.16 -1.11 -5.92
CA ARG A 120 12.12 -0.62 -6.85
C ARG A 120 12.71 0.11 -8.06
N ALA A 121 13.92 0.69 -7.94
CA ALA A 121 14.60 1.40 -9.02
C ALA A 121 15.51 0.51 -9.88
N LYS A 122 15.88 -0.69 -9.40
CA LYS A 122 16.60 -1.70 -10.22
C LYS A 122 15.93 -2.04 -11.56
N PRO A 123 14.60 -2.09 -11.73
CA PRO A 123 13.92 -2.36 -13.00
C PRO A 123 14.20 -1.38 -14.13
N TYR A 124 14.81 -0.22 -13.87
CA TYR A 124 15.28 0.70 -14.91
C TYR A 124 16.53 0.17 -15.65
N TYR A 125 17.16 -0.89 -15.14
CA TYR A 125 18.24 -1.64 -15.78
C TYR A 125 17.75 -3.05 -16.14
N GLN A 126 18.23 -3.64 -17.23
CA GLN A 126 17.76 -4.94 -17.74
C GLN A 126 17.83 -6.10 -16.71
N ASP A 127 18.67 -5.99 -15.67
CA ASP A 127 18.80 -7.00 -14.61
C ASP A 127 17.76 -6.85 -13.48
N GLY A 128 16.99 -5.77 -13.48
CA GLY A 128 15.97 -5.46 -12.45
C GLY A 128 14.54 -5.83 -12.82
N LEU A 129 14.32 -6.54 -13.94
CA LEU A 129 12.98 -6.91 -14.39
C LEU A 129 12.17 -7.63 -13.29
N ALA A 130 10.88 -7.32 -13.23
CA ALA A 130 9.97 -8.07 -12.36
C ALA A 130 9.91 -9.54 -12.82
N SER A 131 9.89 -10.45 -11.86
CA SER A 131 9.80 -11.89 -12.09
C SER A 131 8.90 -12.52 -11.03
N ALA A 132 8.43 -13.75 -11.29
CA ALA A 132 7.65 -14.54 -10.32
C ALA A 132 8.33 -14.54 -8.95
N ALA A 133 9.57 -15.01 -8.86
CA ALA A 133 10.29 -15.11 -7.59
C ALA A 133 10.41 -13.76 -6.83
N ARG A 134 10.54 -12.63 -7.55
CA ARG A 134 10.60 -11.30 -6.91
C ARG A 134 9.22 -10.84 -6.43
N ALA A 135 8.18 -11.10 -7.23
CA ALA A 135 6.80 -10.82 -6.87
C ALA A 135 6.36 -11.67 -5.67
N ASP A 136 6.64 -12.97 -5.68
CA ASP A 136 6.33 -13.90 -4.60
C ASP A 136 6.98 -13.43 -3.29
N ALA A 137 8.27 -13.09 -3.32
CA ALA A 137 9.00 -12.63 -2.14
C ALA A 137 8.45 -11.30 -1.58
N MET A 138 8.09 -10.35 -2.45
CA MET A 138 7.48 -9.08 -2.02
C MET A 138 6.08 -9.27 -1.46
N TYR A 139 5.28 -10.14 -2.08
CA TYR A 139 3.93 -10.45 -1.61
C TYR A 139 3.95 -11.17 -0.26
N GLU A 140 4.86 -12.13 -0.08
CA GLU A 140 5.08 -12.82 1.20
C GLU A 140 5.49 -11.82 2.30
N LEU A 141 6.46 -10.94 2.02
CA LEU A 141 6.88 -9.89 2.95
C LEU A 141 5.70 -8.96 3.33
N ALA A 142 4.92 -8.53 2.35
CA ALA A 142 3.79 -7.64 2.60
C ALA A 142 2.71 -8.32 3.44
N THR A 143 2.42 -9.59 3.16
CA THR A 143 1.45 -10.40 3.91
C THR A 143 1.90 -10.62 5.35
N GLU A 144 3.17 -10.97 5.56
CA GLU A 144 3.73 -11.19 6.91
C GLU A 144 3.73 -9.91 7.74
N ILE A 145 4.14 -8.77 7.16
CA ILE A 145 4.09 -7.47 7.84
C ILE A 145 2.64 -7.11 8.20
N HIS A 146 1.70 -7.32 7.27
CA HIS A 146 0.29 -7.05 7.50
C HIS A 146 -0.27 -7.90 8.65
N ALA A 147 0.01 -9.20 8.66
CA ALA A 147 -0.36 -10.10 9.75
C ALA A 147 0.30 -9.71 11.08
N TYR A 148 1.58 -9.35 11.07
CA TYR A 148 2.33 -8.92 12.24
C TYR A 148 1.69 -7.68 12.91
N VAL A 149 1.32 -6.68 12.11
CA VAL A 149 0.72 -5.42 12.61
C VAL A 149 -0.71 -5.64 13.07
N THR A 150 -1.55 -6.28 12.25
CA THR A 150 -2.97 -6.51 12.55
C THR A 150 -3.16 -7.42 13.76
N GLY A 151 -2.33 -8.46 13.93
CA GLY A 151 -2.35 -9.34 15.09
C GLY A 151 -1.99 -8.66 16.42
N ARG A 152 -1.45 -7.43 16.39
CA ARG A 152 -1.10 -6.61 17.56
C ARG A 152 -1.99 -5.36 17.69
N SER A 153 -2.99 -5.23 16.83
CA SER A 153 -3.91 -4.10 16.76
C SER A 153 -5.20 -4.40 17.53
N ARG A 154 -5.81 -3.36 18.12
CA ARG A 154 -7.14 -3.48 18.75
C ARG A 154 -8.24 -3.52 17.70
N GLN A 155 -7.99 -2.92 16.53
CA GLN A 155 -8.83 -2.94 15.34
C GLN A 155 -8.51 -4.09 14.37
N GLY A 156 -7.64 -5.04 14.73
CA GLY A 156 -7.26 -6.14 13.83
C GLY A 156 -8.42 -7.03 13.36
N HIS A 157 -9.54 -7.04 14.10
CA HIS A 157 -10.78 -7.74 13.73
C HIS A 157 -11.54 -7.09 12.56
N GLU A 158 -11.15 -5.89 12.13
CA GLU A 158 -11.69 -5.19 10.96
C GLU A 158 -10.93 -5.52 9.67
N CYS A 159 -9.90 -6.37 9.77
CA CYS A 159 -9.14 -6.86 8.62
C CYS A 159 -10.01 -7.77 7.75
N LEU A 160 -10.01 -7.52 6.43
CA LEU A 160 -10.80 -8.28 5.46
C LEU A 160 -9.99 -9.36 4.74
N CYS A 161 -8.71 -9.53 5.06
CA CYS A 161 -7.87 -10.55 4.43
C CYS A 161 -8.38 -11.95 4.77
N GLY A 162 -8.49 -12.81 3.74
CA GLY A 162 -9.01 -14.18 3.90
C GLY A 162 -10.55 -14.28 3.93
N GLU A 163 -11.27 -13.15 3.91
CA GLU A 163 -12.69 -13.17 3.60
C GLU A 163 -12.85 -13.37 2.09
N THR A 164 -13.60 -14.41 1.71
CA THR A 164 -13.93 -14.63 0.29
C THR A 164 -14.95 -13.58 -0.11
N THR A 165 -14.52 -12.57 -0.89
CA THR A 165 -15.46 -11.62 -1.54
C THR A 165 -16.34 -12.32 -2.56
#